data_AF-A0A0L8N5S1-F1
#
_entry.id   AF-A0A0L8N5S1-F1
#
_cell.length_a   1.000
_cell.length_b   1.000
_cell.length_c   1.000
_cell.angle_alpha   90.00
_cell.angle_beta   90.00
_cell.angle_gamma   90.00
#
_symmetry.space_group_name_H-M   'P 1'
#
loop_
_entity.id
_entity.type
_entity.pdbx_description
1 polymer ?
#
loop_
_entity_poly.entity_id
_entity_poly.type
_entity_poly.pdbx_seq_one_letter_code
_entity_poly.pdbx_strand_id
1 'polypeptide(L)'
;MTSSQHDRLRNLLLALSDAALDLANDGVALAHPREGAALGLVIAPSLQGKAAHVEALACAVLRHAGVSWDVMAGRYDVTRQSLHRRLSAAADQVAENAQKFTPGHELSVHQELGLLAGACERLQQNFTPELEAAPEVWEARRKTPGWWWPKGP
;
A
#
# COMPACT_ATOMS: atom_id res chain seq x y z
N MET A 1 2.56 27.38 -14.23
CA MET A 1 2.51 26.83 -12.85
C MET A 1 3.43 27.66 -11.99
N THR A 2 2.92 28.21 -10.88
CA THR A 2 3.72 28.99 -9.92
C THR A 2 4.61 28.07 -9.08
N SER A 3 5.69 28.58 -8.48
CA SER A 3 6.59 27.81 -7.59
C SER A 3 5.81 26.98 -6.55
N SER A 4 4.79 27.59 -5.95
CA SER A 4 3.92 26.94 -4.95
C SER A 4 3.14 25.72 -5.44
N GLN A 5 2.73 25.68 -6.72
CA GLN A 5 2.03 24.51 -7.27
C GLN A 5 2.99 23.33 -7.51
N HIS A 6 4.21 23.61 -7.95
CA HIS A 6 5.24 22.59 -8.10
C HIS A 6 5.64 22.00 -6.75
N ASP A 7 5.84 22.84 -5.74
CA ASP A 7 6.19 22.39 -4.39
C ASP A 7 5.07 21.50 -3.81
N ARG A 8 3.81 21.89 -3.99
CA ARG A 8 2.67 21.08 -3.55
C ARG A 8 2.63 19.71 -4.21
N LEU A 9 2.83 19.65 -5.54
CA LEU A 9 2.83 18.40 -6.28
C LEU A 9 4.03 17.51 -5.88
N ARG A 10 5.21 18.10 -5.67
CA ARG A 10 6.39 17.39 -5.15
C ARG A 10 6.09 16.74 -3.81
N ASN A 11 5.54 17.48 -2.85
CA ASN A 11 5.24 16.97 -1.51
C ASN A 11 4.22 15.83 -1.56
N LEU A 12 3.22 15.94 -2.43
CA LEU A 12 2.24 14.90 -2.70
C LEU A 12 2.86 13.62 -3.29
N LEU A 13 3.78 13.77 -4.25
CA LEU A 13 4.50 12.64 -4.84
C LEU A 13 5.42 11.94 -3.83
N LEU A 14 6.05 12.70 -2.92
CA LEU A 14 6.84 12.15 -1.83
C LEU A 14 5.98 11.35 -0.86
N ALA A 15 4.87 11.92 -0.39
CA ALA A 15 3.92 11.22 0.48
C ALA A 15 3.32 9.96 -0.19
N LEU A 16 3.01 10.03 -1.49
CA LEU A 16 2.58 8.87 -2.27
C LEU A 16 3.66 7.78 -2.32
N SER A 17 4.91 8.16 -2.54
CA SER A 17 6.04 7.21 -2.61
C SER A 17 6.25 6.52 -1.27
N ASP A 18 6.25 7.30 -0.19
CA ASP A 18 6.33 6.82 1.21
C ASP A 18 5.25 5.77 1.50
N ALA A 19 3.97 6.13 1.30
CA ALA A 19 2.84 5.23 1.51
C ALA A 19 2.87 3.99 0.61
N ALA A 20 3.34 4.12 -0.64
CA ALA A 20 3.45 3.00 -1.57
C ALA A 20 4.55 2.02 -1.14
N LEU A 21 5.66 2.52 -0.59
CA LEU A 21 6.74 1.68 -0.06
C LEU A 21 6.31 0.94 1.20
N ASP A 22 5.63 1.61 2.12
CA ASP A 22 5.06 0.97 3.32
C ASP A 22 4.05 -0.15 2.94
N LEU A 23 3.19 0.11 1.94
CA LEU A 23 2.30 -0.93 1.40
C LEU A 23 3.08 -2.09 0.76
N ALA A 24 4.14 -1.80 0.00
CA ALA A 24 4.97 -2.82 -0.63
C ALA A 24 5.71 -3.68 0.39
N ASN A 25 6.18 -3.08 1.49
CA ASN A 25 6.83 -3.79 2.59
C ASN A 25 5.93 -4.87 3.20
N ASP A 26 4.68 -4.55 3.49
CA ASP A 26 3.70 -5.54 3.93
C ASP A 26 3.38 -6.57 2.83
N GLY A 27 3.37 -6.14 1.57
CA GLY A 27 3.13 -7.00 0.41
C GLY A 27 4.18 -8.11 0.25
N VAL A 28 5.45 -7.84 0.57
CA VAL A 28 6.52 -8.85 0.53
C VAL A 28 6.25 -10.00 1.51
N ALA A 29 5.67 -9.73 2.67
CA ALA A 29 5.32 -10.78 3.63
C ALA A 29 4.30 -11.78 3.08
N LEU A 30 3.40 -11.33 2.19
CA LEU A 30 2.43 -12.21 1.51
C LEU A 30 3.09 -13.15 0.51
N ALA A 31 4.25 -12.79 -0.03
CA ALA A 31 4.97 -13.58 -1.02
C ALA A 31 5.70 -14.80 -0.41
N HIS A 32 5.71 -14.95 0.92
CA HIS A 32 6.37 -16.06 1.58
C HIS A 32 5.67 -17.40 1.28
N PRO A 33 6.35 -18.40 0.67
CA PRO A 33 5.69 -19.63 0.19
C PRO A 33 4.93 -20.40 1.29
N ARG A 34 5.57 -20.56 2.45
CA ARG A 34 5.01 -21.33 3.57
C ARG A 34 4.01 -20.53 4.40
N GLU A 35 4.31 -19.27 4.68
CA GLU A 35 3.64 -18.47 5.73
C GLU A 35 2.77 -17.35 5.20
N GLY A 36 2.94 -16.93 3.94
CA GLY A 36 2.30 -15.75 3.38
C GLY A 36 0.78 -15.76 3.51
N ALA A 37 0.13 -16.91 3.34
CA ALA A 37 -1.31 -17.03 3.52
C ALA A 37 -1.76 -16.80 4.98
N ALA A 38 -0.99 -17.27 5.97
CA ALA A 38 -1.32 -17.06 7.39
C ALA A 38 -1.02 -15.63 7.82
N LEU A 39 0.13 -15.08 7.41
CA LEU A 39 0.49 -13.68 7.64
C LEU A 39 -0.55 -12.75 7.02
N GLY A 40 -0.97 -13.04 5.78
CA GLY A 40 -1.97 -12.28 5.06
C GLY A 40 -3.29 -12.13 5.79
N LEU A 41 -3.73 -13.15 6.53
CA LEU A 41 -4.96 -13.06 7.33
C LEU A 41 -4.82 -12.10 8.52
N VAL A 42 -3.62 -12.01 9.09
CA VAL A 42 -3.32 -11.10 10.21
C VAL A 42 -3.18 -9.66 9.71
N ILE A 43 -2.50 -9.45 8.59
CA ILE A 43 -2.19 -8.11 8.07
C ILE A 43 -3.24 -7.56 7.09
N ALA A 44 -4.21 -8.36 6.64
CA ALA A 44 -5.23 -7.95 5.67
C ALA A 44 -5.96 -6.65 6.03
N PRO A 45 -6.42 -6.42 7.29
CA PRO A 45 -7.06 -5.15 7.66
C PRO A 45 -6.11 -3.95 7.50
N SER A 46 -4.84 -4.12 7.89
CA SER A 46 -3.80 -3.09 7.73
C SER A 46 -3.54 -2.80 6.24
N LEU A 47 -3.35 -3.84 5.44
CA LEU A 47 -3.13 -3.74 3.99
C LEU A 47 -4.27 -3.02 3.27
N GLN A 48 -5.52 -3.31 3.63
CA GLN A 48 -6.67 -2.62 3.06
C GLN A 48 -6.65 -1.13 3.38
N GLY A 49 -6.33 -0.76 4.63
CA GLY A 49 -6.17 0.63 5.04
C GLY A 49 -5.04 1.34 4.28
N LYS A 50 -3.86 0.69 4.17
CA LYS A 50 -2.71 1.20 3.42
C LYS A 50 -3.02 1.38 1.93
N ALA A 51 -3.68 0.40 1.30
CA ALA A 51 -4.09 0.49 -0.10
C ALA A 51 -5.08 1.63 -0.35
N ALA A 52 -6.06 1.82 0.54
CA ALA A 52 -6.99 2.94 0.46
C ALA A 52 -6.29 4.30 0.64
N HIS A 53 -5.27 4.35 1.50
CA HIS A 53 -4.46 5.55 1.71
C HIS A 53 -3.63 5.91 0.45
N VAL A 54 -2.97 4.92 -0.16
CA VAL A 54 -2.25 5.08 -1.43
C VAL A 54 -3.20 5.55 -2.54
N GLU A 55 -4.40 4.97 -2.62
CA GLU A 55 -5.41 5.38 -3.61
C GLU A 55 -5.85 6.85 -3.41
N ALA A 56 -6.07 7.27 -2.16
CA ALA A 56 -6.40 8.66 -1.84
C ALA A 56 -5.27 9.63 -2.25
N LEU A 57 -4.02 9.27 -1.97
CA LEU A 57 -2.84 10.05 -2.36
C LEU A 57 -2.70 10.13 -3.88
N ALA A 58 -2.84 9.01 -4.60
CA ALA A 58 -2.81 8.98 -6.06
C ALA A 58 -3.90 9.86 -6.67
N CYS A 59 -5.12 9.80 -6.11
CA CYS A 59 -6.21 10.69 -6.50
C CYS A 59 -5.87 12.17 -6.25
N ALA A 60 -5.25 12.50 -5.11
CA ALA A 60 -4.82 13.86 -4.79
C ALA A 60 -3.76 14.36 -5.77
N VAL A 61 -2.76 13.53 -6.13
CA VAL A 61 -1.74 13.85 -7.14
C VAL A 61 -2.40 14.21 -8.47
N LEU A 62 -3.29 13.34 -8.97
CA LEU A 62 -3.97 13.54 -10.25
C LEU A 62 -4.80 14.83 -10.26
N ARG A 63 -5.56 15.09 -9.20
CA ARG A 63 -6.35 16.33 -9.07
C ARG A 63 -5.48 17.56 -9.07
N HIS A 64 -4.39 17.56 -8.31
CA HIS A 64 -3.47 18.71 -8.23
C HIS A 64 -2.60 18.87 -9.49
N ALA A 65 -2.45 17.82 -10.30
CA ALA A 65 -1.90 17.90 -11.66
C ALA A 65 -2.89 18.42 -12.71
N GLY A 66 -4.15 18.69 -12.34
CA GLY A 66 -5.17 19.24 -13.22
C GLY A 66 -6.08 18.20 -13.88
N VAL A 67 -6.01 16.92 -13.48
CA VAL A 67 -6.89 15.87 -14.00
C VAL A 67 -8.28 16.00 -13.39
N SER A 68 -9.31 16.03 -14.23
CA SER A 68 -10.70 16.12 -13.77
C SER A 68 -11.22 14.78 -13.25
N TRP A 69 -12.28 14.84 -12.44
CA TRP A 69 -12.97 13.65 -11.95
C TRP A 69 -13.57 12.80 -13.07
N ASP A 70 -14.03 13.40 -14.16
CA ASP A 70 -14.53 12.68 -15.33
C ASP A 70 -13.44 11.83 -15.99
N VAL A 71 -12.24 12.39 -16.15
CA VAL A 71 -11.09 11.68 -16.75
C VAL A 71 -10.65 10.53 -15.86
N MET A 72 -10.55 10.76 -14.55
CA MET A 72 -10.22 9.69 -13.61
C MET A 72 -11.28 8.57 -13.63
N ALA A 73 -12.56 8.93 -13.58
CA ALA A 73 -13.67 7.98 -13.58
C ALA A 73 -13.72 7.14 -14.85
N GLY A 74 -13.54 7.77 -16.02
CA GLY A 74 -13.52 7.09 -17.32
C GLY A 74 -12.36 6.08 -17.48
N ARG A 75 -11.24 6.26 -16.77
CA ARG A 75 -10.11 5.32 -16.82
C ARG A 75 -10.34 4.04 -16.02
N TYR A 76 -11.18 4.09 -14.98
CA TYR A 76 -11.42 2.98 -14.05
C TYR A 76 -12.81 2.36 -14.20
N ASP A 77 -13.52 2.69 -15.28
CA ASP A 77 -14.88 2.19 -15.57
C ASP A 77 -15.87 2.37 -14.40
N VAL A 78 -15.81 3.54 -13.76
CA VAL A 78 -16.70 3.91 -12.65
C VAL A 78 -17.40 5.23 -12.96
N THR A 79 -18.54 5.47 -12.32
CA THR A 79 -19.22 6.77 -12.45
C THR A 79 -18.48 7.85 -11.68
N ARG A 80 -18.47 9.08 -12.22
CA ARG A 80 -17.91 10.28 -11.54
C ARG A 80 -18.46 10.43 -10.12
N GLN A 81 -19.78 10.26 -9.95
CA GLN A 81 -20.43 10.44 -8.65
C GLN A 81 -19.98 9.38 -7.64
N SER A 82 -19.84 8.12 -8.07
CA SER A 82 -19.32 7.04 -7.21
C SER A 82 -17.89 7.33 -6.77
N LEU A 83 -17.02 7.67 -7.73
CA LEU A 83 -15.62 7.97 -7.46
C LEU A 83 -15.46 9.16 -6.50
N HIS A 84 -16.17 10.26 -6.79
CA HIS A 84 -16.13 11.46 -5.97
C HIS A 84 -16.62 11.21 -4.54
N ARG A 85 -17.74 10.49 -4.38
CA ARG A 85 -18.28 10.16 -3.05
C ARG A 85 -17.29 9.33 -2.23
N ARG A 86 -16.56 8.43 -2.89
CA ARG A 86 -15.61 7.53 -2.24
C ARG A 86 -14.30 8.22 -1.86
N LEU A 87 -13.76 9.08 -2.73
CA LEU A 87 -12.38 9.56 -2.59
C LEU A 87 -12.23 11.06 -2.30
N SER A 88 -13.23 11.91 -2.52
CA SER A 88 -13.02 13.37 -2.44
C SER A 88 -12.49 13.81 -1.08
N ALA A 89 -13.19 13.45 0.01
CA ALA A 89 -12.79 13.85 1.36
C ALA A 89 -11.42 13.29 1.77
N ALA A 90 -11.15 12.01 1.44
CA ALA A 90 -9.87 11.38 1.72
C ALA A 90 -8.73 12.04 0.93
N ALA A 91 -8.94 12.32 -0.36
CA ALA A 91 -7.96 12.98 -1.22
C ALA A 91 -7.64 14.40 -0.73
N ASP A 92 -8.65 15.17 -0.32
CA ASP A 92 -8.45 16.52 0.22
C ASP A 92 -7.67 16.47 1.54
N GLN A 93 -8.02 15.53 2.44
CA GLN A 93 -7.33 15.35 3.72
C GLN A 93 -5.85 14.95 3.56
N VAL A 94 -5.54 13.99 2.69
CA VAL A 94 -4.14 13.58 2.47
C VAL A 94 -3.34 14.67 1.76
N ALA A 95 -3.98 15.47 0.90
CA ALA A 95 -3.34 16.60 0.26
C ALA A 95 -2.91 17.68 1.25
N GLU A 96 -3.74 17.97 2.26
CA GLU A 96 -3.37 18.88 3.34
C GLU A 96 -2.24 18.32 4.21
N ASN A 97 -2.31 17.03 4.56
CA ASN A 97 -1.31 16.39 5.40
C ASN A 97 0.06 16.36 4.72
N ALA A 98 0.11 16.05 3.43
CA ALA A 98 1.35 16.04 2.65
C ALA A 98 2.08 17.39 2.69
N GLN A 99 1.35 18.52 2.81
CA GLN A 99 1.99 19.83 2.95
C GLN A 99 2.55 20.09 4.35
N LYS A 100 1.89 19.56 5.38
CA LYS A 100 2.24 19.80 6.79
C LYS A 100 3.47 18.98 7.22
N PHE A 101 3.68 17.81 6.64
CA PHE A 101 4.68 16.82 7.11
C PHE A 101 5.81 16.50 6.13
N THR A 102 6.08 17.40 5.17
CA THR A 102 7.06 17.19 4.08
C THR A 102 8.42 16.63 4.52
N PRO A 103 9.12 17.18 5.54
CA PRO A 103 10.44 16.67 5.93
C PRO A 103 10.41 15.24 6.48
N GLY A 104 9.27 14.80 7.03
CA GLY A 104 9.08 13.43 7.50
C GLY A 104 9.04 12.43 6.35
N HIS A 105 8.36 12.76 5.27
CA HIS A 105 8.21 11.87 4.11
C HIS A 105 9.53 11.59 3.39
N GLU A 106 10.40 12.58 3.24
CA GLU A 106 11.71 12.36 2.58
C GLU A 106 12.60 11.40 3.38
N LEU A 107 12.63 11.56 4.70
CA LEU A 107 13.37 10.66 5.58
C LEU A 107 12.78 9.23 5.53
N SER A 108 11.45 9.12 5.61
CA SER A 108 10.76 7.84 5.58
C SER A 108 10.99 7.09 4.27
N VAL A 109 10.95 7.77 3.11
CA VAL A 109 11.19 7.11 1.81
C VAL A 109 12.53 6.36 1.78
N HIS A 110 13.60 6.98 2.27
CA HIS A 110 14.91 6.31 2.31
C HIS A 110 14.94 5.12 3.26
N GLN A 111 14.30 5.26 4.43
CA GLN A 111 14.18 4.18 5.41
C GLN A 111 13.36 3.01 4.87
N GLU A 112 12.19 3.28 4.31
CA GLU A 112 11.27 2.28 3.76
C GLU A 112 11.87 1.54 2.56
N LEU A 113 12.65 2.23 1.71
CA LEU A 113 13.43 1.59 0.65
C LEU A 113 14.46 0.60 1.20
N GLY A 114 15.16 0.97 2.28
CA GLY A 114 16.12 0.07 2.93
C GLY A 114 15.44 -1.15 3.56
N LEU A 115 14.29 -0.96 4.19
CA LEU A 115 13.48 -2.05 4.74
C LEU A 115 12.99 -2.99 3.63
N LEU A 116 12.52 -2.44 2.50
CA LEU A 116 12.05 -3.20 1.36
C LEU A 116 13.15 -4.01 0.70
N ALA A 117 14.31 -3.39 0.47
CA ALA A 117 15.48 -4.09 -0.06
C ALA A 117 15.86 -5.27 0.83
N GLY A 118 15.97 -5.04 2.15
CA GLY A 118 16.28 -6.10 3.11
C GLY A 118 15.20 -7.19 3.19
N ALA A 119 13.93 -6.84 3.07
CA ALA A 119 12.83 -7.82 3.03
C ALA A 119 12.89 -8.69 1.77
N CYS A 120 13.13 -8.09 0.60
CA CYS A 120 13.31 -8.80 -0.66
C CYS A 120 14.53 -9.72 -0.63
N GLU A 121 15.67 -9.27 -0.11
CA GLU A 121 16.87 -10.08 0.03
C GLU A 121 16.64 -11.30 0.93
N ARG A 122 16.01 -11.11 2.10
CA ARG A 122 15.68 -12.21 3.01
C ARG A 122 14.72 -13.21 2.39
N LEU A 123 13.71 -12.72 1.66
CA LEU A 123 12.79 -13.59 0.93
C LEU A 123 13.55 -14.40 -0.13
N GLN A 124 14.41 -13.75 -0.92
CA GLN A 124 15.17 -14.41 -1.98
C GLN A 124 16.13 -15.47 -1.43
N GLN A 125 16.85 -15.18 -0.34
CA GLN A 125 17.78 -16.12 0.29
C GLN A 125 17.09 -17.40 0.78
N ASN A 126 15.87 -17.28 1.28
CA ASN A 126 15.13 -18.40 1.85
C ASN A 126 14.04 -18.95 0.91
N PHE A 127 13.93 -18.44 -0.32
CA PHE A 127 12.79 -18.73 -1.18
C PHE A 127 12.68 -20.22 -1.51
N THR A 128 13.76 -20.83 -1.99
CA THR A 128 13.79 -22.25 -2.35
C THR A 128 13.50 -23.17 -1.16
N PRO A 129 14.19 -23.06 -0.01
CA PRO A 129 13.89 -23.93 1.13
C PRO A 129 12.48 -23.71 1.69
N GLU A 130 11.96 -22.48 1.68
CA GLU A 130 10.57 -22.20 2.09
C GLU A 130 9.55 -22.79 1.11
N LEU A 131 9.86 -22.77 -0.19
CA LEU A 131 9.02 -23.38 -1.23
C LEU A 131 8.98 -24.90 -1.10
N GLU A 132 10.10 -25.54 -0.82
CA GLU A 132 10.19 -26.99 -0.61
C GLU A 132 9.43 -27.44 0.65
N ALA A 133 9.44 -26.62 1.71
CA ALA A 133 8.72 -26.89 2.95
C ALA A 133 7.22 -26.52 2.90
N ALA A 134 6.78 -25.70 1.94
CA ALA A 134 5.41 -25.21 1.86
C ALA A 134 4.33 -26.31 1.74
N PRO A 135 4.50 -27.38 0.94
CA PRO A 135 3.47 -28.40 0.75
C PRO A 135 3.03 -29.08 2.06
N GLU A 136 3.96 -29.38 2.96
CA GLU A 136 3.66 -30.03 4.24
C GLU A 136 2.78 -29.12 5.12
N VAL A 137 3.13 -27.84 5.22
CA VAL A 137 2.36 -26.86 5.99
C VAL A 137 0.98 -26.63 5.38
N TRP A 138 0.88 -26.56 4.06
CA TRP A 138 -0.39 -26.37 3.37
C TRP A 138 -1.32 -27.58 3.55
N GLU A 139 -0.75 -28.79 3.51
CA GLU A 139 -1.48 -30.03 3.77
C GLU A 139 -1.99 -30.09 5.22
N ALA A 140 -1.17 -29.68 6.19
CA ALA A 140 -1.57 -29.58 7.59
C ALA A 140 -2.69 -28.55 7.79
N ARG A 141 -2.59 -27.37 7.15
CA ARG A 141 -3.64 -26.33 7.17
C ARG A 141 -4.94 -26.84 6.57
N ARG A 142 -4.89 -27.49 5.39
CA ARG A 142 -6.07 -28.09 4.74
C ARG A 142 -6.83 -29.03 5.66
N LYS A 143 -6.12 -29.80 6.49
CA LYS A 143 -6.68 -30.75 7.47
C LYS A 143 -7.12 -30.12 8.79
N THR A 144 -6.86 -28.83 9.01
CA THR A 144 -7.15 -28.14 10.27
C THR A 144 -8.29 -27.15 10.08
N PRO A 145 -9.55 -27.51 10.40
CA PRO A 145 -10.68 -26.58 10.29
C PRO A 145 -10.43 -25.29 11.06
N GLY A 146 -10.72 -24.15 10.45
CA GLY A 146 -10.58 -22.85 11.09
C GLY A 146 -9.13 -22.39 11.29
N TRP A 147 -8.14 -23.00 10.61
CA TRP A 147 -6.74 -22.54 10.67
C TRP A 147 -6.58 -21.07 10.26
N TRP A 148 -7.48 -20.56 9.43
CA TRP A 148 -7.52 -19.17 8.97
C TRP A 148 -8.18 -18.21 9.96
N TRP A 149 -8.84 -18.72 11.00
CA TRP A 149 -9.48 -17.87 12.00
C TRP A 149 -8.47 -17.58 13.12
N PRO A 150 -8.23 -16.30 13.47
CA PRO A 150 -7.39 -15.99 14.61
C PRO A 150 -8.02 -16.63 15.84
N LYS A 151 -7.30 -17.57 16.46
CA LYS A 151 -7.66 -18.03 17.80
C LYS A 151 -7.56 -16.79 18.69
N GLY A 152 -8.68 -16.40 19.31
CA GLY A 152 -8.73 -15.22 20.17
C GLY A 152 -7.69 -15.28 21.29
N PRO A 153 -7.48 -14.16 22.01
CA PRO A 153 -6.61 -14.14 23.18
C PRO A 153 -7.00 -15.21 24.22
#